data_AF-V9Z0L3-F1
#
_entry.id   AF-V9Z0L3-F1
#
_cell.length_a   1.000
_cell.length_b   1.000
_cell.length_c   1.000
_cell.angle_alpha   90.00
_cell.angle_beta   90.00
_cell.angle_gamma   90.00
#
_symmetry.space_group_name_H-M   'P 1'
#
loop_
_entity.id
_entity.type
_entity.pdbx_description
1 polymer ?
#
loop_
_entity_poly.entity_id
_entity_poly.type
_entity_poly.pdbx_seq_one_letter_code
_entity_poly.pdbx_strand_id
1 'polypeptide(L)'
;MSPSRRRTSPPPPSEAARLTDHLLAEGFKKSEIAEILGRNSAIVSHFFTRGPGAGQAYVAALQAVVQEVQAGGPRDLTSLKALAGPYVQRRRTKSGRLARVRQKDALQHEVDEEWNSGFARAGRQHIASGASRLKPIIDEAAAAGGVIAFTVRASKGRFLIDSGRDEDSPRVRTHVVQRPDGTEERSYGRGGVGMDAQEWHQRVTSAGGDVTAAISDWMEETGRLAEGTKISHIELRGWKPND
;
A
#
# COMPACT_ATOMS: atom_id res chain seq x y z
N MET A 1 -43.95 14.71 16.17
CA MET A 1 -43.00 14.04 17.08
C MET A 1 -41.69 13.80 16.34
N SER A 2 -40.66 14.60 16.61
CA SER A 2 -39.33 14.39 16.03
C SER A 2 -38.62 13.25 16.78
N PRO A 3 -37.94 12.30 16.10
CA PRO A 3 -37.28 11.20 16.80
C PRO A 3 -36.05 11.72 17.54
N SER A 4 -36.05 11.53 18.85
CA SER A 4 -34.92 11.81 19.74
C SER A 4 -33.71 10.96 19.36
N ARG A 5 -32.61 11.60 18.97
CA ARG A 5 -31.30 10.95 18.78
C ARG A 5 -30.87 10.37 20.13
N ARG A 6 -30.92 9.03 20.28
CA ARG A 6 -30.25 8.32 21.39
C ARG A 6 -28.78 8.74 21.41
N ARG A 7 -28.39 9.55 22.40
CA ARG A 7 -26.98 9.73 22.77
C ARG A 7 -26.52 8.39 23.33
N THR A 8 -25.90 7.57 22.49
CA THR A 8 -25.15 6.40 22.95
C THR A 8 -24.01 6.92 23.82
N SER A 9 -24.00 6.55 25.10
CA SER A 9 -22.85 6.80 25.97
C SER A 9 -21.58 6.30 25.28
N PRO A 10 -20.46 7.03 25.38
CA PRO A 10 -19.18 6.56 24.84
C PRO A 10 -18.91 5.14 25.36
N PRO A 11 -18.44 4.23 24.51
CA PRO A 11 -18.08 2.89 24.96
C PRO A 11 -17.03 3.01 26.08
N PRO A 12 -17.03 2.08 27.07
CA PRO A 12 -16.04 2.15 28.15
C PRO A 12 -14.63 2.13 27.55
N PRO A 13 -13.70 2.92 28.13
CA PRO A 13 -12.35 3.07 27.59
C PRO A 13 -11.67 1.69 27.53
N SER A 14 -10.94 1.44 26.44
CA SER A 14 -10.18 0.20 26.31
C SER A 14 -9.08 0.11 27.38
N GLU A 15 -8.57 -1.09 27.61
CA GLU A 15 -7.42 -1.26 28.52
C GLU A 15 -6.21 -0.43 28.07
N ALA A 16 -5.96 -0.38 26.76
CA ALA A 16 -4.92 0.48 26.21
C ALA A 16 -5.19 1.98 26.48
N ALA A 17 -6.45 2.42 26.48
CA ALA A 17 -6.81 3.80 26.82
C ALA A 17 -6.52 4.12 28.29
N ARG A 18 -6.84 3.21 29.20
CA ARG A 18 -6.55 3.37 30.64
C ARG A 18 -5.06 3.47 30.92
N LEU A 19 -4.26 2.58 30.33
CA LEU A 19 -2.80 2.61 30.45
C LEU A 19 -2.21 3.87 29.81
N THR A 20 -2.80 4.34 28.70
CA THR A 20 -2.41 5.61 28.10
C THR A 20 -2.72 6.77 29.04
N ASP A 21 -3.87 6.79 29.72
CA ASP A 21 -4.21 7.85 30.68
C ASP A 21 -3.22 7.92 31.85
N HIS A 22 -2.68 6.79 32.31
CA HIS A 22 -1.60 6.78 33.30
C HIS A 22 -0.35 7.50 32.78
N LEU A 23 0.08 7.21 31.55
CA LEU A 23 1.24 7.89 30.94
C LEU A 23 0.97 9.38 30.68
N LEU A 24 -0.26 9.75 30.31
CA LEU A 24 -0.65 11.15 30.17
C LEU A 24 -0.61 11.89 31.52
N ALA A 25 -1.06 11.25 32.60
CA ALA A 25 -0.99 11.80 33.96
C ALA A 25 0.46 11.98 34.44
N GLU A 26 1.35 11.09 34.00
CA GLU A 26 2.81 11.19 34.18
C GLU A 26 3.46 12.28 33.31
N GLY A 27 2.70 12.99 32.47
CA GLY A 27 3.17 14.13 31.68
C GLY A 27 3.64 13.81 30.26
N PHE A 28 3.50 12.57 29.79
CA PHE A 28 3.78 12.23 28.39
C PHE A 28 2.70 12.79 27.45
N LYS A 29 3.10 13.13 26.22
CA LYS A 29 2.18 13.51 25.14
C LYS A 29 1.71 12.30 24.35
N LYS A 30 0.53 12.39 23.73
CA LYS A 30 0.01 11.34 22.83
C LYS A 30 0.97 11.02 21.67
N SER A 31 1.74 12.00 21.19
CA SER A 31 2.77 11.81 20.16
C SER A 31 3.94 10.97 20.66
N GLU A 32 4.40 11.24 21.89
CA GLU A 32 5.52 10.54 22.52
C GLU A 32 5.14 9.09 22.85
N ILE A 33 3.92 8.88 23.38
CA ILE A 33 3.37 7.53 23.61
C ILE A 33 3.27 6.77 22.29
N ALA A 34 2.86 7.42 21.20
CA ALA A 34 2.82 6.78 19.89
C ALA A 34 4.22 6.41 19.38
N GLU A 35 5.21 7.28 19.60
CA GLU A 35 6.60 7.06 19.23
C GLU A 35 7.24 5.88 19.97
N ILE A 36 6.99 5.77 21.28
CA ILE A 36 7.37 4.63 22.13
C ILE A 36 6.81 3.32 21.55
N LEU A 37 5.57 3.33 21.04
CA LEU A 37 4.95 2.18 20.39
C LEU A 37 5.39 1.97 18.93
N GLY A 38 6.25 2.84 18.39
CA GLY A 38 6.69 2.82 17.00
C GLY A 38 5.57 3.10 15.99
N ARG A 39 4.64 4.01 16.31
CA ARG A 39 3.44 4.34 15.52
C ARG A 39 3.22 5.86 15.45
N ASN A 40 2.21 6.27 14.67
CA ASN A 40 1.77 7.67 14.63
C ASN A 40 0.70 7.96 15.70
N SER A 41 0.53 9.24 16.05
CA SER A 41 -0.38 9.71 17.10
C SER A 41 -1.86 9.32 16.90
N ALA A 42 -2.26 9.02 15.66
CA ALA A 42 -3.62 8.57 15.35
C ALA A 42 -3.96 7.23 16.02
N ILE A 43 -2.98 6.34 16.27
CA ILE A 43 -3.25 5.06 16.93
C ILE A 43 -3.70 5.25 18.38
N VAL A 44 -3.08 6.20 19.09
CA VAL A 44 -3.38 6.50 20.50
C VAL A 44 -4.78 7.06 20.62
N SER A 45 -5.19 7.92 19.68
CA SER A 45 -6.55 8.46 19.61
C SER A 45 -7.61 7.36 19.39
N HIS A 46 -7.25 6.25 18.72
CA HIS A 46 -8.16 5.13 18.54
C HIS A 46 -8.43 4.33 19.82
N PHE A 47 -7.51 4.31 20.78
CA PHE A 47 -7.70 3.60 22.05
C PHE A 47 -8.95 4.12 22.78
N PHE A 48 -9.17 5.43 22.74
CA PHE A 48 -10.30 6.10 23.37
C PHE A 48 -11.62 6.02 22.59
N THR A 49 -11.55 5.83 21.27
CA THR A 49 -12.72 6.05 20.38
C THR A 49 -13.29 4.79 19.76
N ARG A 50 -12.56 3.67 19.75
CA ARG A 50 -12.95 2.45 19.01
C ARG A 50 -13.43 1.28 19.89
N GLY A 51 -13.83 1.58 21.12
CA GLY A 51 -14.44 0.63 22.06
C GLY A 51 -13.44 -0.29 22.77
N PRO A 52 -13.93 -1.26 23.56
CA PRO A 52 -13.13 -1.93 24.60
C PRO A 52 -11.90 -2.71 24.10
N GLY A 53 -11.94 -3.23 22.87
CA GLY A 53 -10.83 -3.96 22.25
C GLY A 53 -9.83 -3.08 21.50
N ALA A 54 -10.01 -1.76 21.51
CA ALA A 54 -9.11 -0.84 20.81
C ALA A 54 -7.72 -0.86 21.45
N GLY A 55 -6.69 -1.09 20.63
CA GLY A 55 -5.31 -1.10 21.12
C GLY A 55 -4.87 -2.38 21.82
N GLN A 56 -5.66 -3.46 21.79
CA GLN A 56 -5.29 -4.74 22.45
C GLN A 56 -3.88 -5.22 22.12
N ALA A 57 -3.42 -5.00 20.89
CA ALA A 57 -2.09 -5.42 20.44
C ALA A 57 -0.93 -4.63 21.09
N TYR A 58 -1.22 -3.56 21.82
CA TYR A 58 -0.26 -2.68 22.47
C TYR A 58 -0.35 -2.73 24.01
N VAL A 59 -1.29 -3.48 24.58
CA VAL A 59 -1.52 -3.50 26.04
C VAL A 59 -0.28 -3.95 26.80
N ALA A 60 0.37 -5.05 26.39
CA ALA A 60 1.59 -5.52 27.06
C ALA A 60 2.73 -4.50 26.99
N ALA A 61 2.88 -3.80 25.85
CA ALA A 61 3.88 -2.76 25.68
C ALA A 61 3.59 -1.54 26.58
N LEU A 62 2.33 -1.10 26.63
CA LEU A 62 1.91 0.01 27.49
C LEU A 62 2.05 -0.34 28.98
N GLN A 63 1.75 -1.58 29.38
CA GLN A 63 1.94 -2.06 30.76
C GLN A 63 3.41 -2.01 31.16
N ALA A 64 4.32 -2.51 30.32
CA ALA A 64 5.76 -2.47 30.58
C ALA A 64 6.25 -1.03 30.76
N VAL A 65 5.83 -0.11 29.89
CA VAL A 65 6.20 1.31 29.96
C VAL A 65 5.63 1.99 31.22
N VAL A 66 4.36 1.73 31.56
CA VAL A 66 3.75 2.28 32.79
C VAL A 66 4.51 1.79 34.03
N GLN A 67 4.85 0.50 34.08
CA GLN A 67 5.59 -0.08 35.21
C GLN A 67 6.98 0.54 35.36
N GLU A 68 7.73 0.68 34.26
CA GLU A 68 9.05 1.30 34.26
C GLU A 68 9.01 2.75 34.75
N VAL A 69 8.04 3.53 34.25
CA VAL A 69 7.85 4.93 34.64
C VAL A 69 7.50 5.04 36.13
N GLN A 70 6.62 4.18 36.64
CA GLN A 70 6.24 4.15 38.06
C GLN A 70 7.37 3.68 38.98
N ALA A 71 8.27 2.82 38.48
CA ALA A 71 9.44 2.38 39.21
C ALA A 71 10.57 3.44 39.27
N GLY A 72 10.38 4.60 38.63
CA GLY A 72 11.40 5.65 38.55
C GLY A 72 12.51 5.36 37.54
N GLY A 73 12.25 4.47 36.58
CA GLY A 73 13.18 4.12 35.51
C GLY A 73 13.38 5.23 34.47
N PRO A 74 14.17 4.97 33.41
CA PRO A 74 14.46 5.94 32.36
C PRO A 74 13.17 6.44 31.68
N ARG A 75 13.07 7.77 31.52
CA ARG A 75 11.90 8.44 30.93
C ARG A 75 12.13 8.96 29.52
N ASP A 76 13.34 8.79 28.99
CA ASP A 76 13.63 9.18 27.61
C ASP A 76 12.95 8.24 26.61
N LEU A 77 12.54 8.79 25.47
CA LEU A 77 11.74 8.07 24.49
C LEU A 77 12.48 6.89 23.88
N THR A 78 13.81 6.98 23.73
CA THR A 78 14.63 5.93 23.12
C THR A 78 14.63 4.68 24.00
N SER A 79 14.89 4.83 25.30
CA SER A 79 14.87 3.73 26.27
C SER A 79 13.48 3.10 26.39
N LEU A 80 12.44 3.93 26.51
CA LEU A 80 11.05 3.44 26.61
C LEU A 80 10.58 2.73 25.34
N LYS A 81 11.02 3.20 24.17
CA LYS A 81 10.74 2.55 22.88
C LYS A 81 11.44 1.19 22.77
N ALA A 82 12.68 1.10 23.22
CA ALA A 82 13.42 -0.16 23.27
C ALA A 82 12.74 -1.18 24.21
N LEU A 83 12.27 -0.71 25.37
CA LEU A 83 11.50 -1.52 26.32
C LEU A 83 10.16 -1.99 25.73
N ALA A 84 9.42 -1.12 25.07
CA ALA A 84 8.11 -1.42 24.51
C ALA A 84 8.17 -2.37 23.30
N GLY A 85 9.23 -2.26 22.49
CA GLY A 85 9.38 -2.94 21.20
C GLY A 85 9.05 -4.43 21.20
N PRO A 86 9.64 -5.25 22.09
CA PRO A 86 9.37 -6.70 22.18
C PRO A 86 7.90 -7.06 22.43
N TYR A 87 7.14 -6.17 23.06
CA TYR A 87 5.74 -6.41 23.45
C TYR A 87 4.71 -5.90 22.44
N VAL A 88 5.12 -5.08 21.45
CA VAL A 88 4.21 -4.58 20.42
C VAL A 88 3.83 -5.70 19.46
N GLN A 89 2.59 -6.17 19.57
CA GLN A 89 2.09 -7.24 18.72
C GLN A 89 1.48 -6.72 17.43
N ARG A 90 1.51 -7.55 16.39
CA ARG A 90 0.72 -7.29 15.18
C ARG A 90 -0.75 -7.55 15.48
N ARG A 91 -1.61 -6.61 15.10
CA ARG A 91 -3.07 -6.78 15.20
C ARG A 91 -3.50 -8.08 14.50
N ARG A 92 -4.29 -8.90 15.18
CA ARG A 92 -4.94 -10.08 14.61
C ARG A 92 -6.36 -9.73 14.15
N THR A 93 -6.83 -10.44 13.13
CA THR A 93 -8.23 -10.43 12.68
C THR A 93 -9.11 -11.16 13.71
N LYS A 94 -10.44 -11.05 13.59
CA LYS A 94 -11.37 -11.80 14.46
C LYS A 94 -11.15 -13.32 14.40
N SER A 95 -10.58 -13.84 13.32
CA SER A 95 -10.21 -15.26 13.15
C SER A 95 -8.78 -15.59 13.58
N GLY A 96 -8.09 -14.71 14.31
CA GLY A 96 -6.75 -14.96 14.87
C GLY A 96 -5.59 -14.83 13.86
N ARG A 97 -5.87 -14.72 12.55
CA ARG A 97 -4.86 -14.47 11.52
C ARG A 97 -4.26 -13.08 11.66
N LEU A 98 -2.98 -12.91 11.33
CA LEU A 98 -2.34 -11.58 11.27
C LEU A 98 -3.12 -10.66 10.33
N ALA A 99 -3.46 -9.46 10.79
CA ALA A 99 -4.07 -8.45 9.94
C ALA A 99 -3.06 -8.06 8.85
N ARG A 100 -3.52 -8.10 7.59
CA ARG A 100 -2.72 -7.60 6.48
C ARG A 100 -2.46 -6.12 6.69
N VAL A 101 -1.18 -5.75 6.72
CA VAL A 101 -0.75 -4.35 6.69
C VAL A 101 -0.95 -3.89 5.24
N ARG A 102 -1.67 -2.78 5.04
CA ARG A 102 -1.61 -2.08 3.75
C ARG A 102 -0.18 -1.56 3.62
N GLN A 103 0.62 -2.22 2.79
CA GLN A 103 1.92 -1.69 2.40
C GLN A 103 1.70 -0.36 1.66
N LYS A 104 2.66 0.56 1.74
CA LYS A 104 2.70 1.70 0.85
C LYS A 104 2.75 1.12 -0.57
N ASP A 105 1.87 1.56 -1.46
CA ASP A 105 1.73 0.98 -2.79
C ASP A 105 2.97 1.17 -3.68
N ALA A 106 3.95 1.96 -3.25
CA ALA A 106 5.24 2.13 -3.89
C ALA A 106 6.35 1.50 -3.02
N LEU A 107 7.04 0.52 -3.58
CA LEU A 107 8.24 -0.11 -3.05
C LEU A 107 9.36 0.14 -4.07
N GLN A 108 10.39 0.87 -3.65
CA GLN A 108 11.61 1.12 -4.42
C GLN A 108 12.73 0.33 -3.73
N HIS A 109 13.54 -0.38 -4.52
CA HIS A 109 14.68 -1.13 -4.04
C HIS A 109 15.96 -0.60 -4.71
N GLU A 110 16.73 0.15 -3.92
CA GLU A 110 18.09 0.58 -4.23
C GLU A 110 19.08 -0.36 -3.55
N VAL A 111 20.17 -0.70 -4.24
CA VAL A 111 21.34 -1.39 -3.66
C VAL A 111 22.52 -0.51 -4.00
N ASP A 112 23.30 -0.12 -2.99
CA ASP A 112 24.51 0.70 -3.14
C ASP A 112 24.30 2.01 -3.92
N GLU A 113 23.18 2.71 -3.65
CA GLU A 113 22.78 3.98 -4.28
C GLU A 113 22.51 3.90 -5.80
N GLU A 114 22.59 2.71 -6.40
CA GLU A 114 22.18 2.46 -7.79
C GLU A 114 20.74 1.89 -7.83
N TRP A 115 19.93 2.44 -8.73
CA TRP A 115 18.58 1.92 -8.95
C TRP A 115 18.66 0.53 -9.59
N ASN A 116 18.02 -0.45 -8.94
CA ASN A 116 18.01 -1.83 -9.42
C ASN A 116 16.62 -2.28 -9.85
N SER A 117 15.61 -1.95 -9.03
CA SER A 117 14.22 -2.26 -9.36
C SER A 117 13.23 -1.36 -8.64
N GLY A 118 12.06 -1.23 -9.24
CA GLY A 118 10.98 -0.41 -8.75
C GLY A 118 9.63 -1.11 -8.90
N PHE A 119 8.74 -0.84 -7.96
CA PHE A 119 7.41 -1.43 -7.93
C PHE A 119 6.37 -0.42 -7.46
N ALA A 120 5.30 -0.24 -8.23
CA ALA A 120 4.18 0.58 -7.80
C ALA A 120 2.83 0.05 -8.30
N ARG A 121 1.75 0.38 -7.60
CA ARG A 121 0.37 0.10 -8.05
C ARG A 121 -0.43 1.38 -8.17
N ALA A 122 -1.52 1.38 -8.91
CA ALA A 122 -2.55 2.42 -8.98
C ALA A 122 -3.93 1.77 -8.95
N GLY A 123 -4.80 2.18 -8.02
CA GLY A 123 -6.21 1.81 -8.00
C GLY A 123 -7.10 2.89 -8.59
N ARG A 124 -8.41 2.64 -8.70
CA ARG A 124 -9.41 3.53 -9.31
C ARG A 124 -9.23 5.04 -9.07
N GLN A 125 -8.98 5.47 -7.84
CA GLN A 125 -8.80 6.90 -7.53
C GLN A 125 -7.57 7.50 -8.21
N HIS A 126 -6.46 6.76 -8.26
CA HIS A 126 -5.24 7.22 -8.90
C HIS A 126 -5.33 7.11 -10.42
N ILE A 127 -6.02 6.08 -10.93
CA ILE A 127 -6.32 5.96 -12.36
C ILE A 127 -7.10 7.18 -12.86
N ALA A 128 -8.09 7.65 -12.10
CA ALA A 128 -8.85 8.85 -12.45
C ALA A 128 -8.01 10.15 -12.49
N SER A 129 -6.81 10.15 -11.89
CA SER A 129 -5.84 11.25 -11.93
C SER A 129 -4.59 10.88 -12.76
N GLY A 130 -4.73 9.97 -13.72
CA GLY A 130 -3.68 9.59 -14.67
C GLY A 130 -2.58 8.68 -14.12
N ALA A 131 -2.73 8.19 -12.88
CA ALA A 131 -1.75 7.32 -12.21
C ALA A 131 -0.31 7.86 -12.20
N SER A 132 -0.14 9.18 -12.17
CA SER A 132 1.16 9.88 -12.21
C SER A 132 2.18 9.37 -11.18
N ARG A 133 1.72 8.81 -10.05
CA ARG A 133 2.56 8.16 -9.04
C ARG A 133 3.37 6.95 -9.55
N LEU A 134 3.01 6.39 -10.70
CA LEU A 134 3.74 5.30 -11.35
C LEU A 134 4.92 5.82 -12.19
N LYS A 135 4.86 7.08 -12.63
CA LYS A 135 5.84 7.69 -13.53
C LYS A 135 7.28 7.62 -13.01
N PRO A 136 7.57 7.84 -11.70
CA PRO A 136 8.94 7.73 -11.19
C PRO A 136 9.61 6.39 -11.49
N ILE A 137 8.86 5.28 -11.43
CA ILE A 137 9.40 3.94 -11.74
C ILE A 137 9.80 3.84 -13.22
N ILE A 138 9.05 4.48 -14.12
CA ILE A 138 9.36 4.51 -15.56
C ILE A 138 10.56 5.41 -15.82
N ASP A 139 10.59 6.59 -15.20
CA ASP A 139 11.69 7.57 -15.35
C ASP A 139 13.02 7.00 -14.85
N GLU A 140 13.02 6.35 -13.69
CA GLU A 140 14.21 5.71 -13.12
C GLU A 140 14.66 4.51 -13.97
N ALA A 141 13.72 3.66 -14.40
CA ALA A 141 14.04 2.55 -15.28
C ALA A 141 14.64 3.04 -16.60
N ALA A 142 14.07 4.10 -17.20
CA ALA A 142 14.58 4.69 -18.43
C ALA A 142 15.98 5.29 -18.25
N ALA A 143 16.21 6.03 -17.15
CA ALA A 143 17.52 6.59 -16.83
C ALA A 143 18.59 5.51 -16.62
N ALA A 144 18.20 4.35 -16.09
CA ALA A 144 19.08 3.21 -15.85
C ALA A 144 19.25 2.27 -17.07
N GLY A 145 18.65 2.58 -18.24
CA GLY A 145 18.64 1.69 -19.40
C GLY A 145 17.90 0.36 -19.15
N GLY A 146 16.93 0.37 -18.25
CA GLY A 146 16.18 -0.78 -17.80
C GLY A 146 14.93 -1.06 -18.63
N VAL A 147 14.09 -1.93 -18.09
CA VAL A 147 12.85 -2.39 -18.71
C VAL A 147 11.70 -2.33 -17.71
N ILE A 148 10.47 -2.32 -18.23
CA ILE A 148 9.25 -2.34 -17.43
C ILE A 148 8.33 -3.51 -17.76
N ALA A 149 7.44 -3.83 -16.82
CA ALA A 149 6.27 -4.66 -17.03
C ALA A 149 5.09 -4.09 -16.26
N PHE A 150 3.89 -4.23 -16.80
CA PHE A 150 2.69 -3.82 -16.09
C PHE A 150 1.59 -4.87 -16.14
N THR A 151 0.66 -4.77 -15.20
CA THR A 151 -0.58 -5.54 -15.17
C THR A 151 -1.74 -4.57 -15.11
N VAL A 152 -2.71 -4.71 -16.01
CA VAL A 152 -3.93 -3.91 -16.01
C VAL A 152 -5.11 -4.74 -15.54
N ARG A 153 -6.14 -4.07 -15.01
CA ARG A 153 -7.45 -4.68 -14.75
C ARG A 153 -8.55 -3.94 -15.48
N ALA A 154 -9.30 -4.63 -16.32
CA ALA A 154 -10.45 -4.09 -17.04
C ALA A 154 -11.61 -5.11 -17.07
N SER A 155 -12.76 -4.71 -17.63
CA SER A 155 -13.86 -5.65 -17.86
C SER A 155 -13.42 -6.75 -18.82
N LYS A 156 -13.74 -8.01 -18.51
CA LYS A 156 -13.30 -9.17 -19.30
C LYS A 156 -13.65 -9.05 -20.79
N GLY A 157 -14.88 -8.64 -21.09
CA GLY A 157 -15.38 -8.52 -22.47
C GLY A 157 -14.81 -7.34 -23.26
N ARG A 158 -13.86 -6.59 -22.69
CA ARG A 158 -13.19 -5.46 -23.36
C ARG A 158 -11.78 -5.79 -23.84
N PHE A 159 -11.23 -6.91 -23.39
CA PHE A 159 -10.02 -7.45 -24.00
C PHE A 159 -10.40 -8.13 -25.31
N LEU A 160 -9.72 -7.75 -26.39
CA LEU A 160 -10.05 -8.17 -27.75
C LEU A 160 -9.34 -9.45 -28.18
N ILE A 161 -8.21 -9.76 -27.53
CA ILE A 161 -7.48 -11.00 -27.76
C ILE A 161 -7.86 -11.99 -26.67
N ASP A 162 -8.06 -13.25 -27.03
CA ASP A 162 -8.35 -14.29 -26.05
C ASP A 162 -7.22 -14.45 -25.03
N SER A 163 -7.60 -14.69 -23.77
CA SER A 163 -6.65 -14.87 -22.68
C SER A 163 -5.68 -16.02 -22.95
N GLY A 164 -4.38 -15.79 -22.79
CA GLY A 164 -3.34 -16.81 -22.92
C GLY A 164 -2.85 -17.04 -24.36
N ARG A 165 -3.32 -16.25 -25.33
CA ARG A 165 -2.73 -16.20 -26.67
C ARG A 165 -1.37 -15.50 -26.62
N ASP A 166 -0.41 -16.01 -27.37
CA ASP A 166 0.92 -15.38 -27.49
C ASP A 166 0.83 -13.98 -28.10
N GLU A 167 -0.19 -13.70 -28.91
CA GLU A 167 -0.46 -12.38 -29.48
C GLU A 167 -0.87 -11.34 -28.42
N ASP A 168 -1.53 -11.77 -27.33
CA ASP A 168 -1.94 -10.88 -26.23
C ASP A 168 -0.73 -10.51 -25.36
N SER A 169 -0.06 -11.52 -24.80
CA SER A 169 1.14 -11.33 -23.99
C SER A 169 2.22 -12.30 -24.46
N PRO A 170 3.07 -11.87 -25.42
CA PRO A 170 4.11 -12.73 -25.98
C PRO A 170 4.99 -13.33 -24.89
N ARG A 171 5.19 -14.65 -24.94
CA ARG A 171 6.11 -15.43 -24.08
C ARG A 171 5.69 -15.56 -22.61
N VAL A 172 4.43 -15.26 -22.28
CA VAL A 172 3.92 -15.27 -20.92
C VAL A 172 2.59 -16.01 -20.87
N ARG A 173 2.67 -17.35 -20.88
CA ARG A 173 1.50 -18.22 -21.06
C ARG A 173 0.45 -18.19 -19.93
N THR A 174 0.67 -17.50 -18.79
CA THR A 174 -0.17 -17.70 -17.59
C THR A 174 -0.38 -16.47 -16.70
N HIS A 175 -0.39 -15.25 -17.24
CA HIS A 175 -0.61 -14.03 -16.42
C HIS A 175 -1.98 -13.38 -16.65
N VAL A 176 -3.02 -14.21 -16.61
CA VAL A 176 -4.42 -13.78 -16.63
C VAL A 176 -5.09 -14.18 -15.32
N VAL A 177 -5.71 -13.21 -14.64
CA VAL A 177 -6.50 -13.47 -13.42
C VAL A 177 -7.92 -12.96 -13.61
N GLN A 178 -8.85 -13.89 -13.80
CA GLN A 178 -10.28 -13.59 -13.82
C GLN A 178 -10.79 -13.33 -12.40
N ARG A 179 -11.60 -12.28 -12.24
CA ARG A 179 -12.14 -11.85 -10.94
C ARG A 179 -13.64 -12.13 -10.88
N PRO A 180 -14.19 -12.42 -9.70
CA PRO A 180 -15.63 -12.68 -9.54
C PRO A 180 -16.55 -11.52 -9.95
N ASP A 181 -16.01 -10.29 -10.04
CA ASP A 181 -16.77 -9.08 -10.41
C ASP A 181 -16.80 -8.82 -11.93
N GLY A 182 -16.51 -9.84 -12.75
CA GLY A 182 -16.56 -9.74 -14.21
C GLY A 182 -15.40 -8.97 -14.85
N THR A 183 -14.38 -8.65 -14.06
CA THR A 183 -13.13 -8.06 -14.55
C THR A 183 -12.03 -9.11 -14.69
N GLU A 184 -11.01 -8.77 -15.46
CA GLU A 184 -9.85 -9.62 -15.70
C GLU A 184 -8.57 -8.78 -15.56
N GLU A 185 -7.55 -9.36 -14.95
CA GLU A 185 -6.20 -8.79 -14.88
C GLU A 185 -5.30 -9.45 -15.92
N ARG A 186 -4.54 -8.65 -16.66
CA ARG A 186 -3.60 -9.12 -17.68
C ARG A 186 -2.24 -8.45 -17.53
N SER A 187 -1.17 -9.23 -17.53
CA SER A 187 0.21 -8.74 -17.45
C SER A 187 0.89 -8.70 -18.81
N TYR A 188 1.64 -7.63 -19.05
CA TYR A 188 2.44 -7.37 -20.25
C TYR A 188 3.90 -7.13 -19.86
N GLY A 189 4.84 -7.74 -20.60
CA GLY A 189 6.29 -7.69 -20.32
C GLY A 189 6.77 -8.54 -19.14
N ARG A 190 5.86 -9.16 -18.36
CA ARG A 190 6.20 -9.90 -17.13
C ARG A 190 6.61 -11.35 -17.42
N GLY A 191 7.81 -11.79 -17.03
CA GLY A 191 8.28 -13.18 -17.25
C GLY A 191 9.13 -13.39 -18.52
N GLY A 192 9.65 -12.30 -19.10
CA GLY A 192 10.58 -12.28 -20.24
C GLY A 192 11.58 -11.12 -20.11
N VAL A 193 12.01 -10.53 -21.24
CA VAL A 193 12.97 -9.41 -21.31
C VAL A 193 12.44 -8.05 -20.80
N GLY A 194 11.15 -7.93 -20.46
CA GLY A 194 10.50 -6.65 -20.18
C GLY A 194 10.25 -5.83 -21.46
N MET A 195 9.57 -4.69 -21.31
CA MET A 195 9.39 -3.69 -22.37
C MET A 195 10.39 -2.57 -22.16
N ASP A 196 10.94 -2.01 -23.24
CA ASP A 196 11.93 -0.94 -23.15
C ASP A 196 11.42 0.26 -22.33
N ALA A 197 12.15 0.62 -21.28
CA ALA A 197 11.72 1.71 -20.41
C ALA A 197 11.83 3.08 -21.11
N GLN A 198 12.76 3.24 -22.06
CA GLN A 198 12.93 4.50 -22.79
C GLN A 198 11.75 4.78 -23.72
N GLU A 199 11.26 3.77 -24.45
CA GLU A 199 10.03 3.88 -25.24
C GLU A 199 8.84 4.27 -24.35
N TRP A 200 8.68 3.60 -23.20
CA TRP A 200 7.59 3.90 -22.27
C TRP A 200 7.70 5.29 -21.63
N HIS A 201 8.90 5.76 -21.34
CA HIS A 201 9.13 7.12 -20.87
C HIS A 201 8.67 8.15 -21.92
N GLN A 202 8.94 7.91 -23.20
CA GLN A 202 8.46 8.78 -24.28
C GLN A 202 6.94 8.75 -24.41
N ARG A 203 6.32 7.57 -24.39
CA ARG A 203 4.85 7.43 -24.44
C ARG A 203 4.16 8.19 -23.30
N VAL A 204 4.65 8.01 -22.07
CA VAL A 204 4.10 8.68 -20.89
C VAL A 204 4.32 10.19 -20.95
N THR A 205 5.48 10.64 -21.45
CA THR A 205 5.76 12.08 -21.63
C THR A 205 4.85 12.70 -22.68
N SER A 206 4.63 12.03 -23.82
CA SER A 206 3.69 12.45 -24.86
C SER A 206 2.24 12.51 -24.35
N ALA A 207 1.88 11.66 -23.39
CA ALA A 207 0.61 11.70 -22.67
C ALA A 207 0.58 12.72 -21.52
N GLY A 208 1.53 13.67 -21.46
CA GLY A 208 1.58 14.71 -20.42
C GLY A 208 1.87 14.19 -19.01
N GLY A 209 2.48 13.01 -18.89
CA GLY A 209 2.73 12.33 -17.61
C GLY A 209 1.59 11.43 -17.14
N ASP A 210 0.52 11.27 -17.92
CA ASP A 210 -0.57 10.35 -17.63
C ASP A 210 -0.19 8.92 -18.05
N VAL A 211 0.15 8.11 -17.04
CA VAL A 211 0.52 6.71 -17.21
C VAL A 211 -0.69 5.85 -17.62
N THR A 212 -1.91 6.23 -17.22
CA THR A 212 -3.10 5.49 -17.61
C THR A 212 -3.42 5.71 -19.08
N ALA A 213 -3.35 6.95 -19.56
CA ALA A 213 -3.54 7.29 -20.96
C ALA A 213 -2.51 6.56 -21.83
N ALA A 214 -1.22 6.67 -21.52
CA ALA A 214 -0.17 5.99 -22.27
C ALA A 214 -0.35 4.47 -22.36
N ILE A 215 -0.79 3.82 -21.27
CA ILE A 215 -1.09 2.38 -21.28
C ILE A 215 -2.36 2.07 -22.09
N SER A 216 -3.41 2.88 -21.94
CA SER A 216 -4.68 2.67 -22.67
C SER A 216 -4.45 2.81 -24.17
N ASP A 217 -3.77 3.87 -24.60
CA ASP A 217 -3.45 4.15 -25.98
C ASP A 217 -2.64 3.00 -26.59
N TRP A 218 -1.57 2.54 -25.94
CA TRP A 218 -0.79 1.40 -26.41
C TRP A 218 -1.62 0.11 -26.52
N MET A 219 -2.52 -0.15 -25.57
CA MET A 219 -3.36 -1.35 -25.60
C MET A 219 -4.42 -1.29 -26.70
N GLU A 220 -4.93 -0.09 -27.00
CA GLU A 220 -5.87 0.15 -28.10
C GLU A 220 -5.16 0.08 -29.46
N GLU A 221 -4.01 0.76 -29.61
CA GLU A 221 -3.14 0.74 -30.80
C GLU A 221 -2.76 -0.69 -31.19
N THR A 222 -2.50 -1.54 -30.20
CA THR A 222 -2.06 -2.92 -30.44
C THR A 222 -3.21 -3.93 -30.47
N GLY A 223 -4.46 -3.47 -30.44
CA GLY A 223 -5.66 -4.32 -30.53
C GLY A 223 -5.86 -5.26 -29.34
N ARG A 224 -5.26 -4.97 -28.18
CA ARG A 224 -5.43 -5.75 -26.95
C ARG A 224 -6.69 -5.36 -26.19
N LEU A 225 -7.07 -4.08 -26.29
CA LEU A 225 -8.18 -3.50 -25.56
C LEU A 225 -9.08 -2.72 -26.51
N ALA A 226 -10.39 -2.83 -26.33
CA ALA A 226 -11.35 -2.05 -27.09
C ALA A 226 -11.26 -0.56 -26.73
N GLU A 227 -11.45 0.31 -27.72
CA GLU A 227 -11.38 1.77 -27.57
C GLU A 227 -12.25 2.30 -26.40
N GLY A 228 -11.70 3.20 -25.60
CA GLY A 228 -12.38 3.86 -24.48
C GLY A 228 -12.62 2.95 -23.27
N THR A 229 -11.90 1.84 -23.18
CA THR A 229 -12.06 0.92 -22.06
C THR A 229 -11.51 1.50 -20.76
N LYS A 230 -12.33 1.47 -19.70
CA LYS A 230 -11.92 1.95 -18.38
C LYS A 230 -11.04 0.92 -17.66
N ILE A 231 -9.76 1.24 -17.54
CA ILE A 231 -8.83 0.54 -16.64
C ILE A 231 -9.18 0.88 -15.19
N SER A 232 -9.17 -0.12 -14.31
CA SER A 232 -9.54 0.01 -12.90
C SER A 232 -8.38 -0.21 -11.93
N HIS A 233 -7.29 -0.80 -12.42
CA HIS A 233 -6.07 -1.06 -11.68
C HIS A 233 -4.89 -1.14 -12.64
N ILE A 234 -3.75 -0.63 -12.20
CA ILE A 234 -2.44 -0.84 -12.83
C ILE A 234 -1.46 -1.29 -11.74
N GLU A 235 -0.69 -2.34 -12.01
CA GLU A 235 0.55 -2.68 -11.29
C GLU A 235 1.70 -2.46 -12.27
N LEU A 236 2.77 -1.79 -11.84
CA LEU A 236 3.95 -1.49 -12.63
C LEU A 236 5.21 -1.98 -11.91
N ARG A 237 6.11 -2.58 -12.68
CA ARG A 237 7.44 -3.02 -12.29
C ARG A 237 8.45 -2.41 -13.24
N GLY A 238 9.57 -1.95 -12.71
CA GLY A 238 10.77 -1.61 -13.47
C GLY A 238 11.95 -2.40 -12.91
N TRP A 239 12.88 -2.84 -13.76
CA TRP A 239 14.15 -3.41 -13.33
C TRP A 239 15.23 -3.18 -14.39
N LYS A 240 16.49 -3.22 -13.98
CA LYS A 240 17.63 -3.36 -14.88
C LYS A 240 17.75 -4.85 -15.27
N PRO A 241 17.74 -5.22 -16.56
CA PRO A 241 18.07 -6.59 -16.97
C PRO A 241 19.43 -6.99 -16.39
N ASN A 242 19.55 -8.20 -15.84
CA ASN A 242 20.86 -8.73 -15.50
C ASN A 242 21.59 -9.06 -16.82
N ASP A 243 22.84 -8.62 -16.94
CA ASP A 243 23.77 -9.09 -17.99
C ASP A 243 24.01 -10.60 -17.90
#